data_AF-Q59UQ8-F1
#
_entry.id   AF-Q59UQ8-F1
#
_cell.length_a   1.000
_cell.length_b   1.000
_cell.length_c   1.000
_cell.angle_alpha   90.00
_cell.angle_beta   90.00
_cell.angle_gamma   90.00
#
_symmetry.space_group_name_H-M   'P 1'
#
loop_
_entity.id
_entity.type
_entity.pdbx_description
1 polymer ?
#
loop_
_entity_poly.entity_id
_entity_poly.type
_entity_poly.pdbx_seq_one_letter_code
_entity_poly.pdbx_strand_id
1 'polypeptide(L)'
;MQTSSTPPRKINRISFSDQGFSIGDSEYNAPGSPIKRSHWKQSSSVNRCTLCDTTLSVKNGIVNCRKCGELFCNEHTHYKVRLRNPDKGETTPQYDSRGVWCRCCETCFFNKQKSTEVNSVDLTEQFKQKRLAKVEAQQLHRTRIQRNFIKLTDSLMNKSSVDGIANWSPNTKNCSICFVEFNLFIRRHHCRLCGSVVCDDPNGTRKGCSMNVPLVKLVEKLPQLNYTHEYEEIDENLRFRCCIDCKNSLLFDWKRNLDSDNKVLTMYEAMLLQRQQIEKLMPQYEQLVGDNDDSSKLRNKLVHVLKELEILVFQFRDEFFTRDNERIVIRIGYEQYEKVITNIYQGVAVFLQDNLLKYKQITEKYKQKTEIPRTPSPPRLTKKEIREMREQLMVMNEQKFLVENLIKEYTKARRFDELDSLIANKNELNETIARLESELGEFGF
;
A
#
# COMPACT_ATOMS: atom_id res chain seq x y z
N MET A 1 -34.94 -36.09 -12.87
CA MET A 1 -33.64 -35.43 -12.67
C MET A 1 -33.62 -34.16 -13.50
N GLN A 2 -33.96 -33.01 -12.91
CA GLN A 2 -33.95 -31.73 -13.62
C GLN A 2 -32.51 -31.20 -13.63
N THR A 3 -31.87 -31.25 -14.80
CA THR A 3 -30.57 -30.65 -15.05
C THR A 3 -30.74 -29.13 -15.05
N SER A 4 -30.25 -28.48 -14.00
CA SER A 4 -30.15 -27.03 -13.90
C SER A 4 -29.15 -26.52 -14.94
N SER A 5 -29.62 -26.22 -16.15
CA SER A 5 -28.84 -25.45 -17.10
C SER A 5 -28.85 -23.99 -16.62
N THR A 6 -27.69 -23.51 -16.15
CA THR A 6 -27.51 -22.08 -15.91
C THR A 6 -27.68 -21.36 -17.25
N PRO A 7 -28.63 -20.42 -17.39
CA PRO A 7 -28.84 -19.74 -18.65
C PRO A 7 -27.56 -18.99 -19.05
N PRO A 8 -27.15 -19.06 -20.33
CA PRO A 8 -25.94 -18.40 -20.78
C PRO A 8 -26.04 -16.91 -20.48
N ARG A 9 -25.00 -16.34 -19.85
CA ARG A 9 -24.85 -14.90 -19.64
C ARG A 9 -25.10 -14.23 -20.98
N LYS A 10 -26.20 -13.48 -21.10
CA LYS A 10 -26.42 -12.56 -22.21
C LYS A 10 -25.27 -11.56 -22.18
N ILE A 11 -24.28 -11.79 -23.02
CA ILE A 11 -23.28 -10.78 -23.35
C ILE A 11 -24.07 -9.74 -24.13
N ASN A 12 -24.36 -8.61 -23.49
CA ASN A 12 -24.96 -7.46 -24.14
C ASN A 12 -24.04 -7.05 -25.28
N ARG A 13 -24.42 -7.42 -26.52
CA ARG A 13 -23.75 -6.94 -27.73
C ARG A 13 -24.08 -5.46 -27.86
N ILE A 14 -23.07 -4.64 -27.69
CA ILE A 14 -23.12 -3.18 -27.90
C ILE A 14 -23.32 -2.95 -29.40
N SER A 15 -24.49 -2.45 -29.80
CA SER A 15 -24.73 -1.96 -31.16
C SER A 15 -24.19 -0.54 -31.26
N PHE A 16 -23.16 -0.34 -32.09
CA PHE A 16 -22.55 0.96 -32.39
C PHE A 16 -23.48 1.95 -33.13
N SER A 17 -24.73 1.56 -33.44
CA SER A 17 -25.65 2.35 -34.26
C SER A 17 -26.43 3.42 -33.51
N ASP A 18 -26.43 3.43 -32.17
CA ASP A 18 -27.17 4.45 -31.41
C ASP A 18 -26.23 5.57 -30.94
N GLN A 19 -26.40 6.72 -31.59
CA GLN A 19 -25.72 7.98 -31.30
C GLN A 19 -25.81 8.31 -29.80
N GLY A 20 -24.68 8.23 -29.08
CA GLY A 20 -24.51 8.88 -27.78
C GLY A 20 -24.53 8.02 -26.50
N PHE A 21 -24.26 6.71 -26.55
CA PHE A 21 -24.19 5.88 -25.34
C PHE A 21 -22.85 5.99 -24.59
N SER A 22 -22.91 6.33 -23.29
CA SER A 22 -21.77 6.26 -22.36
C SER A 22 -21.79 4.91 -21.62
N ILE A 23 -20.61 4.32 -21.43
CA ILE A 23 -20.37 3.03 -20.73
C ILE A 23 -21.02 2.95 -19.32
N GLY A 24 -21.33 4.09 -18.69
CA GLY A 24 -22.00 4.15 -17.39
C GLY A 24 -23.52 3.96 -17.41
N ASP A 25 -24.13 3.75 -18.57
CA ASP A 25 -25.58 3.58 -18.72
C ASP A 25 -26.00 2.10 -18.58
N SER A 26 -25.78 1.50 -17.40
CA SER A 26 -26.52 0.29 -17.00
C SER A 26 -28.02 0.56 -17.09
N GLU A 27 -28.87 -0.44 -17.36
CA GLU A 27 -30.33 -0.34 -17.63
C GLU A 27 -31.11 0.71 -16.80
N TYR A 28 -30.70 1.03 -15.58
CA TYR A 28 -31.25 2.13 -14.75
C TYR A 28 -30.96 3.57 -15.21
N ASN A 29 -30.07 3.77 -16.19
CA ASN A 29 -29.62 5.06 -16.71
C ASN A 29 -29.97 5.27 -18.20
N ALA A 30 -30.63 4.30 -18.82
CA ALA A 30 -31.04 4.30 -20.22
C ALA A 30 -31.96 5.49 -20.59
N PRO A 31 -32.17 5.78 -21.89
CA PRO A 31 -33.33 6.54 -22.34
C PRO A 31 -34.59 5.94 -21.71
N GLY A 32 -35.20 6.63 -20.74
CA GLY A 32 -36.21 6.05 -19.84
C GLY A 32 -35.94 6.25 -18.35
N SER A 33 -34.78 6.81 -17.95
CA SER A 33 -34.57 7.30 -16.57
C SER A 33 -35.76 8.18 -16.16
N PRO A 34 -36.42 7.93 -15.02
CA PRO A 34 -37.63 8.64 -14.64
C PRO A 34 -37.38 10.12 -14.31
N ILE A 35 -36.13 10.58 -14.32
CA ILE A 35 -35.74 11.96 -14.08
C ILE A 35 -35.88 12.82 -15.34
N LYS A 36 -36.68 13.89 -15.24
CA LYS A 36 -36.91 14.91 -16.26
C LYS A 36 -35.59 15.58 -16.65
N ARG A 37 -35.40 15.72 -17.97
CA ARG A 37 -34.22 16.31 -18.60
C ARG A 37 -34.41 17.77 -19.02
N SER A 38 -35.54 18.40 -18.64
CA SER A 38 -35.88 19.77 -19.03
C SER A 38 -34.88 20.83 -18.57
N HIS A 39 -34.07 20.53 -17.55
CA HIS A 39 -33.02 21.40 -17.00
C HIS A 39 -31.64 21.16 -17.63
N TRP A 40 -31.51 20.25 -18.59
CA TRP A 40 -30.22 19.90 -19.17
C TRP A 40 -29.70 20.99 -20.11
N LYS A 41 -28.44 21.35 -19.94
CA LYS A 41 -27.72 22.21 -20.86
C LYS A 41 -27.61 21.53 -22.21
N GLN A 42 -28.11 22.19 -23.26
CA GLN A 42 -28.04 21.67 -24.62
C GLN A 42 -26.60 21.65 -25.11
N SER A 43 -26.25 20.63 -25.88
CA SER A 43 -24.94 20.54 -26.53
C SER A 43 -24.82 21.62 -27.60
N SER A 44 -23.73 22.39 -27.56
CA SER A 44 -23.35 23.36 -28.60
C SER A 44 -22.32 22.72 -29.56
N SER A 45 -21.81 23.50 -30.51
CA SER A 45 -20.74 23.07 -31.43
C SER A 45 -19.42 22.74 -30.71
N VAL A 46 -19.14 23.40 -29.59
CA VAL A 46 -17.97 23.13 -28.74
C VAL A 46 -18.42 23.02 -27.29
N ASN A 47 -18.51 21.78 -26.82
CA ASN A 47 -18.87 21.49 -25.44
C ASN A 47 -17.60 21.42 -24.59
N ARG A 48 -17.64 21.98 -23.39
CA ARG A 48 -16.52 21.92 -22.42
C ARG A 48 -17.01 21.37 -21.09
N CYS A 49 -16.15 20.64 -20.39
CA CYS A 49 -16.45 20.15 -19.05
C CYS A 49 -16.55 21.33 -18.08
N THR A 50 -17.63 21.42 -17.31
CA THR A 50 -17.80 22.49 -16.32
C THR A 50 -16.73 22.47 -15.20
N LEU A 51 -16.06 21.34 -14.94
CA LEU A 51 -15.06 21.22 -13.87
C LEU A 51 -13.60 21.38 -14.35
N CYS A 52 -13.20 20.69 -15.42
CA CYS A 52 -11.82 20.74 -15.93
C CYS A 52 -11.64 21.52 -17.24
N ASP A 53 -12.70 22.13 -17.77
CA ASP A 53 -12.74 22.90 -19.03
C ASP A 53 -12.27 22.16 -20.30
N THR A 54 -11.97 20.86 -20.20
CA THR A 54 -11.56 20.04 -21.34
C THR A 54 -12.71 19.97 -22.36
N THR A 55 -12.37 20.08 -23.65
CA THR A 55 -13.37 19.95 -24.73
C THR A 55 -13.96 18.54 -24.72
N LEU A 56 -15.28 18.45 -24.66
CA LEU A 56 -16.02 17.21 -24.61
C LEU A 56 -16.18 16.63 -26.00
N SER A 57 -15.98 15.33 -26.08
CA SER A 57 -16.06 14.50 -27.27
C SER A 57 -16.75 13.20 -26.90
N VAL A 58 -17.11 12.39 -27.91
CA VAL A 58 -17.63 11.04 -27.67
C VAL A 58 -16.63 10.19 -26.86
N LYS A 59 -15.32 10.43 -27.02
CA LYS A 59 -14.26 9.66 -26.36
C LYS A 59 -14.15 9.93 -24.86
N ASN A 60 -14.06 11.20 -24.45
CA ASN A 60 -13.97 11.57 -23.03
C ASN A 60 -15.35 11.79 -22.37
N GLY A 61 -16.43 11.75 -23.14
CA GLY A 61 -17.82 11.80 -22.68
C GLY A 61 -18.43 13.19 -22.75
N ILE A 62 -19.66 13.27 -23.26
CA ILE A 62 -20.51 14.47 -23.23
C ILE A 62 -21.67 14.16 -22.28
N VAL A 63 -21.51 14.45 -20.99
CA VAL A 63 -22.43 13.97 -19.95
C VAL A 63 -23.10 15.12 -19.23
N ASN A 64 -24.43 15.22 -19.34
CA ASN A 64 -25.20 16.07 -18.43
C ASN A 64 -25.30 15.40 -17.04
N CYS A 65 -24.96 16.15 -16.00
CA CYS A 65 -25.25 15.75 -14.62
C CYS A 65 -26.77 15.68 -14.43
N ARG A 66 -27.31 14.56 -13.91
CA ARG A 66 -28.76 14.40 -13.73
C ARG A 66 -29.33 15.31 -12.62
N LYS A 67 -28.48 15.91 -11.77
CA LYS A 67 -28.89 16.84 -10.70
C LYS A 67 -28.90 18.30 -11.15
N CYS A 68 -27.81 18.79 -11.74
CA CYS A 68 -27.67 20.21 -12.11
C CYS A 68 -27.88 20.49 -13.59
N GLY A 69 -27.81 19.47 -14.47
CA GLY A 69 -27.99 19.62 -15.91
C GLY A 69 -26.77 20.12 -16.68
N GLU A 70 -25.70 20.55 -16.00
CA GLU A 70 -24.45 21.00 -16.63
C GLU A 70 -23.68 19.84 -17.30
N LEU A 71 -22.79 20.19 -18.24
CA LEU A 71 -22.01 19.26 -19.06
C LEU A 71 -20.64 18.96 -18.47
N PHE A 72 -20.25 17.68 -18.48
CA PHE A 72 -18.98 17.21 -17.94
C PHE A 72 -18.43 16.05 -18.77
N CYS A 73 -17.13 15.79 -18.61
CA CYS A 73 -16.52 14.55 -19.09
C CYS A 73 -16.95 13.36 -18.20
N ASN A 74 -16.63 12.16 -18.66
CA ASN A 74 -16.94 10.93 -17.93
C ASN A 74 -16.32 10.91 -16.54
N GLU A 75 -15.07 11.36 -16.46
CA GLU A 75 -14.26 11.41 -15.25
C GLU A 75 -14.92 12.27 -14.17
N HIS A 76 -15.40 13.47 -14.50
CA HIS A 76 -16.04 14.34 -13.50
C HIS A 76 -17.52 14.04 -13.24
N THR A 77 -18.05 12.93 -13.78
CA THR A 77 -19.45 12.49 -13.57
C THR A 77 -19.61 11.02 -13.18
N HIS A 78 -18.56 10.32 -12.77
CA HIS A 78 -18.68 8.89 -12.41
C HIS A 78 -19.52 8.65 -11.12
N TYR A 79 -19.84 9.71 -10.38
CA TYR A 79 -20.61 9.66 -9.15
C TYR A 79 -22.10 9.33 -9.36
N LYS A 80 -22.73 8.78 -8.32
CA LYS A 80 -24.16 8.47 -8.30
C LYS A 80 -24.85 9.06 -7.07
N VAL A 81 -26.05 9.58 -7.27
CA VAL A 81 -26.93 10.11 -6.22
C VAL A 81 -28.37 9.65 -6.45
N ARG A 82 -29.18 9.56 -5.40
CA ARG A 82 -30.62 9.30 -5.56
C ARG A 82 -31.38 10.60 -5.74
N LEU A 83 -32.15 10.68 -6.82
CA LEU A 83 -32.90 11.87 -7.21
C LEU A 83 -34.38 11.55 -7.38
N ARG A 84 -35.23 12.54 -7.13
CA ARG A 84 -36.63 12.58 -7.60
C ARG A 84 -36.82 13.72 -8.60
N ASN A 85 -37.89 13.64 -9.39
CA ASN A 85 -38.29 14.75 -10.24
C ASN A 85 -38.58 16.01 -9.41
N PRO A 86 -38.35 17.21 -9.98
CA PRO A 86 -38.77 18.44 -9.32
C PRO A 86 -40.29 18.47 -9.10
N ASP A 87 -40.70 18.85 -7.89
CA ASP A 87 -42.09 19.16 -7.52
C ASP A 87 -42.46 20.60 -7.93
N LYS A 88 -43.71 21.03 -7.70
CA LYS A 88 -44.15 22.40 -8.02
C LYS A 88 -43.28 23.43 -7.28
N GLY A 89 -42.60 24.28 -8.04
CA GLY A 89 -41.69 25.32 -7.51
C GLY A 89 -40.20 24.96 -7.60
N GLU A 90 -39.86 23.71 -7.89
CA GLU A 90 -38.48 23.28 -8.09
C GLU A 90 -38.13 23.28 -9.59
N THR A 91 -36.93 23.72 -9.94
CA THR A 91 -36.47 23.78 -11.35
C THR A 91 -35.57 22.60 -11.73
N THR A 92 -34.89 22.01 -10.75
CA THR A 92 -33.96 20.89 -10.93
C THR A 92 -34.37 19.70 -10.08
N PRO A 93 -34.04 18.45 -10.49
CA PRO A 93 -34.24 17.25 -9.67
C PRO A 93 -33.66 17.43 -8.29
N GLN A 94 -34.26 16.84 -7.27
CA GLN A 94 -33.84 17.02 -5.88
C GLN A 94 -33.33 15.71 -5.29
N TYR A 95 -32.47 15.80 -4.28
CA TYR A 95 -32.02 14.62 -3.55
C TYR A 95 -33.21 13.99 -2.81
N ASP A 96 -33.32 12.67 -2.94
CA ASP A 96 -34.35 11.89 -2.23
C ASP A 96 -33.78 10.51 -1.93
N SER A 97 -33.80 10.09 -0.66
CA SER A 97 -33.33 8.76 -0.26
C SER A 97 -34.16 7.63 -0.86
N ARG A 98 -35.40 7.88 -1.28
CA ARG A 98 -36.27 6.94 -2.02
C ARG A 98 -36.25 7.16 -3.53
N GLY A 99 -35.48 8.15 -4.00
CA GLY A 99 -35.32 8.47 -5.40
C GLY A 99 -34.56 7.41 -6.19
N VAL A 100 -34.44 7.66 -7.49
CA VAL A 100 -33.75 6.77 -8.43
C VAL A 100 -32.28 7.11 -8.46
N TRP A 101 -31.42 6.07 -8.46
CA TRP A 101 -29.98 6.26 -8.62
C TRP A 101 -29.67 6.84 -10.00
N CYS A 102 -29.04 8.00 -9.99
CA CYS A 102 -28.73 8.79 -11.17
C CYS A 102 -27.26 9.20 -11.15
N ARG A 103 -26.64 9.24 -12.33
CA ARG A 103 -25.31 9.78 -12.53
C ARG A 103 -25.25 11.29 -12.24
N CYS A 104 -24.24 11.78 -11.52
CA CYS A 104 -24.07 13.20 -11.23
C CYS A 104 -22.60 13.63 -11.31
N CYS A 105 -22.38 14.94 -11.39
CA CYS A 105 -21.04 15.50 -11.26
C CYS A 105 -20.52 15.39 -9.83
N GLU A 106 -19.20 15.48 -9.72
CA GLU A 106 -18.47 15.54 -8.46
C GLU A 106 -19.04 16.57 -7.48
N THR A 107 -19.25 17.80 -7.96
CA THR A 107 -19.79 18.89 -7.15
C THR A 107 -21.16 18.55 -6.57
N CYS A 108 -22.07 17.97 -7.35
CA CYS A 108 -23.37 17.55 -6.83
C CYS A 108 -23.24 16.40 -5.83
N PHE A 109 -22.37 15.43 -6.10
CA PHE A 109 -22.14 14.31 -5.19
C PHE A 109 -21.71 14.80 -3.79
N PHE A 110 -20.71 15.68 -3.73
CA PHE A 110 -20.22 16.24 -2.48
C PHE A 110 -21.18 17.27 -1.87
N ASN A 111 -21.93 18.03 -2.68
CA ASN A 111 -22.92 19.01 -2.21
C ASN A 111 -24.28 18.41 -1.82
N LYS A 112 -24.44 17.08 -1.77
CA LYS A 112 -25.70 16.39 -1.41
C LYS A 112 -26.26 16.76 -0.02
N GLN A 113 -25.55 17.59 0.75
CA GLN A 113 -25.90 18.08 2.08
C GLN A 113 -25.75 16.96 3.11
N LYS A 114 -24.73 17.15 3.98
CA LYS A 114 -24.24 16.22 5.01
C LYS A 114 -23.95 14.83 4.44
N SER A 115 -22.65 14.56 4.25
CA SER A 115 -22.08 13.20 4.12
C SER A 115 -22.98 12.20 4.81
N THR A 116 -23.20 11.02 4.21
CA THR A 116 -23.72 9.89 4.97
C THR A 116 -23.01 9.91 6.31
N GLU A 117 -23.69 10.32 7.37
CA GLU A 117 -23.14 10.34 8.71
C GLU A 117 -23.04 8.85 9.02
N VAL A 118 -21.95 8.23 8.58
CA VAL A 118 -21.59 6.93 9.07
C VAL A 118 -21.30 7.22 10.53
N ASN A 119 -22.18 6.73 11.39
CA ASN A 119 -21.89 6.66 12.82
C ASN A 119 -20.66 5.76 12.97
N SER A 120 -19.49 6.38 12.89
CA SER A 120 -18.21 5.72 13.15
C SER A 120 -17.86 6.02 14.59
N VAL A 121 -17.53 4.98 15.34
CA VAL A 121 -16.96 5.11 16.68
C VAL A 121 -15.47 4.88 16.51
N ASP A 122 -14.69 5.93 16.69
CA ASP A 122 -13.23 5.80 16.72
C ASP A 122 -12.82 5.13 18.04
N LEU A 123 -12.43 3.85 17.95
CA LEU A 123 -11.91 3.06 19.07
C LEU A 123 -10.38 3.00 19.08
N THR A 124 -9.70 3.81 18.28
CA THR A 124 -8.24 3.79 18.14
C THR A 124 -7.55 3.97 19.48
N GLU A 125 -8.01 4.91 20.31
CA GLU A 125 -7.40 5.16 21.61
C GLU A 125 -7.61 4.01 22.59
N GLN A 126 -8.82 3.44 22.63
CA GLN A 126 -9.12 2.27 23.46
C GLN A 126 -8.28 1.05 23.02
N PHE A 127 -8.12 0.87 21.71
CA PHE A 127 -7.26 -0.18 21.15
C PHE A 127 -5.79 0.05 21.53
N LYS A 128 -5.27 1.27 21.40
CA LYS A 128 -3.91 1.63 21.80
C LYS A 128 -3.65 1.32 23.27
N GLN A 129 -4.56 1.71 24.17
CA GLN A 129 -4.45 1.43 25.60
C GLN A 129 -4.42 -0.08 25.90
N LYS A 130 -5.35 -0.85 25.33
CA LYS A 130 -5.36 -2.33 25.50
C LYS A 130 -4.11 -2.98 24.92
N ARG A 131 -3.64 -2.51 23.76
CA ARG A 131 -2.40 -2.98 23.13
C ARG A 131 -1.21 -2.66 24.01
N LEU A 132 -1.10 -1.44 24.53
CA LEU A 132 0.00 -1.01 25.39
C LEU A 132 0.09 -1.88 26.64
N ALA A 133 -1.02 -2.06 27.36
CA ALA A 133 -1.06 -2.91 28.55
C ALA A 133 -0.61 -4.37 28.25
N LYS A 134 -1.00 -4.92 27.10
CA LYS A 134 -0.57 -6.25 26.67
C LYS A 134 0.92 -6.29 26.34
N VAL A 135 1.44 -5.29 25.63
CA VAL A 135 2.86 -5.19 25.25
C VAL A 135 3.73 -5.04 26.49
N GLU A 136 3.34 -4.19 27.44
CA GLU A 136 4.06 -3.99 28.71
C GLU A 136 4.09 -5.26 29.55
N ALA A 137 2.96 -5.95 29.71
CA ALA A 137 2.91 -7.23 30.43
C ALA A 137 3.83 -8.29 29.80
N GLN A 138 3.85 -8.36 28.46
CA GLN A 138 4.74 -9.25 27.73
C GLN A 138 6.22 -8.84 27.87
N GLN A 139 6.53 -7.54 27.84
CA GLN A 139 7.89 -7.04 28.02
C GLN A 139 8.42 -7.36 29.41
N LEU A 140 7.63 -7.09 30.46
CA LEU A 140 7.98 -7.44 31.83
C LEU A 140 8.20 -8.95 31.99
N HIS A 141 7.33 -9.77 31.38
CA HIS A 141 7.50 -11.20 31.36
C HIS A 141 8.82 -11.61 30.69
N ARG A 142 9.14 -11.06 29.51
CA ARG A 142 10.39 -11.33 28.79
C ARG A 142 11.62 -10.96 29.62
N THR A 143 11.67 -9.76 30.20
CA THR A 143 12.78 -9.31 31.04
C THR A 143 12.97 -10.22 32.26
N ARG A 144 11.88 -10.66 32.89
CA ARG A 144 11.95 -11.64 34.00
C ARG A 144 12.53 -12.97 33.53
N ILE A 145 12.07 -13.50 32.40
CA ILE A 145 12.57 -14.78 31.86
C ILE A 145 14.04 -14.68 31.44
N GLN A 146 14.47 -13.57 30.82
CA GLN A 146 15.86 -13.31 30.47
C GLN A 146 16.75 -13.28 31.72
N ARG A 147 16.35 -12.55 32.78
CA ARG A 147 17.08 -12.52 34.06
C ARG A 147 17.22 -13.92 34.66
N ASN A 148 16.13 -14.70 34.66
CA ASN A 148 16.15 -16.07 35.18
C ASN A 148 17.03 -16.98 34.32
N PHE A 149 17.08 -16.76 33.01
CA PHE A 149 17.93 -17.52 32.11
C PHE A 149 19.43 -17.24 32.32
N ILE A 150 19.81 -15.98 32.56
CA ILE A 150 21.19 -15.61 32.92
C ILE A 150 21.59 -16.35 34.21
N LYS A 151 20.79 -16.21 35.28
CA LYS A 151 21.03 -16.92 36.55
C LYS A 151 21.10 -18.44 36.39
N LEU A 152 20.25 -19.01 35.55
CA LEU A 152 20.25 -20.45 35.26
C LEU A 152 21.53 -20.88 34.56
N THR A 153 22.00 -20.08 33.61
CA THR A 153 23.25 -20.33 32.90
C THR A 153 24.40 -20.33 33.91
N ASP A 154 24.52 -19.28 34.73
CA ASP A 154 25.56 -19.18 35.76
C ASP A 154 25.50 -20.35 36.78
N SER A 155 24.31 -20.72 37.26
CA SER A 155 24.15 -21.85 38.19
C SER A 155 24.55 -23.19 37.56
N LEU A 156 24.15 -23.46 36.31
CA LEU A 156 24.47 -24.72 35.63
C LEU A 156 25.97 -24.83 35.33
N MET A 157 26.59 -23.74 34.90
CA MET A 157 28.02 -23.66 34.63
C MET A 157 28.85 -23.88 35.89
N ASN A 158 28.46 -23.26 36.99
CA ASN A 158 29.10 -23.43 38.31
C ASN A 158 28.65 -24.70 39.05
N LYS A 159 27.93 -25.62 38.38
CA LYS A 159 27.37 -26.86 38.97
C LYS A 159 26.63 -26.65 40.30
N SER A 160 26.03 -25.47 40.44
CA SER A 160 25.28 -25.04 41.61
C SER A 160 23.81 -25.40 41.47
N SER A 161 23.07 -25.37 42.58
CA SER A 161 21.62 -25.61 42.51
C SER A 161 20.94 -24.54 41.65
N VAL A 162 19.96 -24.99 40.86
CA VAL A 162 19.06 -24.13 40.07
C VAL A 162 17.79 -23.77 40.83
N ASP A 163 17.68 -24.21 42.09
CA ASP A 163 16.55 -23.91 42.96
C ASP A 163 16.50 -22.41 43.28
N GLY A 164 15.28 -21.86 43.35
CA GLY A 164 15.06 -20.44 43.66
C GLY A 164 15.26 -19.47 42.49
N ILE A 165 15.77 -19.92 41.33
CA ILE A 165 15.84 -19.08 40.12
C ILE A 165 14.44 -18.67 39.65
N ALA A 166 13.50 -19.60 39.71
CA ALA A 166 12.10 -19.36 39.46
C ALA A 166 11.28 -19.82 40.67
N ASN A 167 10.21 -19.10 40.98
CA ASN A 167 9.24 -19.55 41.98
C ASN A 167 8.43 -20.70 41.39
N TRP A 168 8.76 -21.92 41.80
CA TRP A 168 8.04 -23.09 41.32
C TRP A 168 6.61 -23.09 41.84
N SER A 169 5.67 -23.18 40.92
CA SER A 169 4.25 -23.30 41.26
C SER A 169 4.02 -24.63 42.00
N PRO A 170 3.08 -24.68 42.95
CA PRO A 170 2.67 -25.94 43.55
C PRO A 170 2.17 -26.90 42.47
N ASN A 171 2.24 -28.20 42.74
CA ASN A 171 1.77 -29.22 41.80
C ASN A 171 0.28 -29.02 41.50
N THR A 172 -0.06 -28.74 40.25
CA THR A 172 -1.44 -28.61 39.76
C THR A 172 -1.95 -29.93 39.18
N LYS A 173 -3.28 -30.07 39.05
CA LYS A 173 -3.90 -31.24 38.38
C LYS A 173 -3.73 -31.22 36.86
N ASN A 174 -3.56 -30.03 36.27
CA ASN A 174 -3.54 -29.83 34.83
C ASN A 174 -2.30 -29.05 34.38
N CYS A 175 -1.86 -29.31 33.15
CA CYS A 175 -0.83 -28.50 32.50
C CYS A 175 -1.30 -27.05 32.35
N SER A 176 -0.45 -26.09 32.72
CA SER A 176 -0.74 -24.65 32.58
C SER A 176 -0.88 -24.14 31.15
N ILE A 177 -0.53 -24.93 30.13
CA ILE A 177 -0.50 -24.52 28.72
C ILE A 177 -1.60 -25.21 27.91
N CYS A 178 -1.67 -26.54 27.92
CA CYS A 178 -2.68 -27.28 27.17
C CYS A 178 -3.84 -27.79 28.03
N PHE A 179 -3.82 -27.53 29.34
CA PHE A 179 -4.86 -27.91 30.31
C PHE A 179 -5.13 -29.42 30.44
N VAL A 180 -4.31 -30.27 29.82
CA VAL A 180 -4.42 -31.72 29.98
C VAL A 180 -4.23 -32.11 31.45
N GLU A 181 -5.06 -33.03 31.92
CA GLU A 181 -4.91 -33.60 33.26
C GLU A 181 -3.69 -34.52 33.31
N PHE A 182 -2.88 -34.38 34.35
CA PHE A 182 -1.72 -35.23 34.57
C PHE A 182 -2.13 -36.61 35.08
N ASN A 183 -1.47 -37.65 34.57
CA ASN A 183 -1.69 -39.05 34.94
C ASN A 183 -0.38 -39.85 34.85
N LEU A 184 -0.45 -41.17 34.89
CA LEU A 184 0.75 -42.03 34.84
C LEU A 184 1.53 -41.93 33.51
N PHE A 185 0.87 -41.55 32.42
CA PHE A 185 1.49 -41.36 31.09
C PHE A 185 1.87 -39.90 30.82
N ILE A 186 1.13 -38.95 31.39
CA ILE A 186 1.39 -37.51 31.25
C ILE A 186 1.90 -36.98 32.58
N ARG A 187 3.22 -36.93 32.73
CA ARG A 187 3.89 -36.54 33.98
C ARG A 187 3.99 -35.03 34.13
N ARG A 188 4.12 -34.60 35.39
CA ARG A 188 4.31 -33.20 35.78
C ARG A 188 5.77 -32.80 35.63
N HIS A 189 5.98 -31.62 35.10
CA HIS A 189 7.30 -31.01 35.09
C HIS A 189 7.22 -29.51 35.37
N HIS A 190 8.21 -28.97 36.07
CA HIS A 190 8.38 -27.53 36.23
C HIS A 190 9.30 -26.97 35.14
N CYS A 191 8.91 -25.83 34.57
CA CYS A 191 9.80 -25.02 33.77
C CYS A 191 10.87 -24.39 34.67
N ARG A 192 12.16 -24.51 34.34
CA ARG A 192 13.25 -23.94 35.15
C ARG A 192 13.31 -22.40 35.08
N LEU A 193 12.61 -21.78 34.13
CA LEU A 193 12.61 -20.31 33.95
C LEU A 193 11.41 -19.61 34.59
N CYS A 194 10.20 -20.17 34.51
CA CYS A 194 9.00 -19.57 35.11
C CYS A 194 8.42 -20.34 36.29
N GLY A 195 8.86 -21.58 36.53
CA GLY A 195 8.34 -22.42 37.60
C GLY A 195 6.95 -23.01 37.36
N SER A 196 6.31 -22.75 36.21
CA SER A 196 4.96 -23.28 35.91
C SER A 196 4.99 -24.79 35.68
N VAL A 197 3.91 -25.47 36.11
CA VAL A 197 3.72 -26.91 35.92
C VAL A 197 3.18 -27.18 34.51
N VAL A 198 3.91 -27.99 33.75
CA VAL A 198 3.70 -28.26 32.33
C VAL A 198 3.91 -29.74 32.03
N CYS A 199 3.26 -30.25 30.98
CA CYS A 199 3.51 -31.60 30.49
C CYS A 199 4.72 -31.64 29.55
N ASP A 200 5.18 -32.85 29.30
CA ASP A 200 6.12 -33.21 28.24
C ASP A 200 5.50 -34.36 27.45
N ASP A 201 5.33 -34.16 26.15
CA ASP A 201 4.71 -35.13 25.26
C ASP A 201 5.33 -35.01 23.86
N PRO A 202 6.57 -35.48 23.69
CA PRO A 202 7.32 -35.27 22.45
C PRO A 202 6.77 -36.09 21.27
N ASN A 203 6.09 -37.20 21.54
CA ASN A 203 5.59 -38.14 20.52
C ASN A 203 4.06 -38.09 20.35
N GLY A 204 3.35 -37.33 21.17
CA GLY A 204 1.90 -37.22 21.10
C GLY A 204 1.41 -36.10 20.20
N THR A 205 0.09 -36.00 20.07
CA THR A 205 -0.58 -34.91 19.32
C THR A 205 -0.51 -33.57 20.05
N ARG A 206 -0.04 -33.55 21.30
CA ARG A 206 0.10 -32.34 22.11
C ARG A 206 1.43 -31.66 21.77
N LYS A 207 1.40 -30.34 21.58
CA LYS A 207 2.49 -29.54 20.97
C LYS A 207 3.80 -29.39 21.77
N GLY A 208 4.21 -30.36 22.59
CA GLY A 208 5.43 -30.28 23.39
C GLY A 208 5.46 -29.04 24.30
N CYS A 209 4.52 -28.96 25.26
CA CYS A 209 4.36 -27.80 26.16
C CYS A 209 5.64 -27.47 26.95
N SER A 210 6.52 -28.45 27.14
CA SER A 210 7.89 -28.25 27.62
C SER A 210 8.86 -29.16 26.89
N MET A 211 10.15 -28.86 27.01
CA MET A 211 11.23 -29.61 26.35
C MET A 211 12.54 -29.44 27.12
N ASN A 212 13.46 -30.40 26.99
CA ASN A 212 14.84 -30.26 27.45
C ASN A 212 15.68 -29.59 26.36
N VAL A 213 15.99 -28.30 26.55
CA VAL A 213 16.71 -27.48 25.57
C VAL A 213 18.22 -27.52 25.86
N PRO A 214 19.09 -27.67 24.86
CA PRO A 214 20.53 -27.47 25.03
C PRO A 214 20.81 -26.02 25.43
N LEU A 215 21.56 -25.81 26.51
CA LEU A 215 21.90 -24.48 27.02
C LEU A 215 22.65 -23.66 25.97
N VAL A 216 23.69 -24.26 25.38
CA VAL A 216 24.54 -23.67 24.34
C VAL A 216 23.74 -23.08 23.17
N LYS A 217 22.66 -23.75 22.73
CA LYS A 217 21.83 -23.31 21.59
C LYS A 217 21.00 -22.07 21.88
N LEU A 218 20.65 -21.83 23.15
CA LEU A 218 19.97 -20.59 23.53
C LEU A 218 20.96 -19.45 23.77
N VAL A 219 22.12 -19.73 24.35
CA VAL A 219 23.19 -18.72 24.54
C VAL A 219 23.69 -18.22 23.18
N GLU A 220 23.94 -19.12 22.23
CA GLU A 220 24.32 -18.80 20.84
C GLU A 220 23.35 -17.79 20.17
N LYS A 221 22.06 -17.89 20.49
CA LYS A 221 20.99 -17.05 19.91
C LYS A 221 20.71 -15.77 20.69
N LEU A 222 21.32 -15.62 21.87
CA LEU A 222 21.07 -14.51 22.79
C LEU A 222 22.39 -13.85 23.25
N PRO A 223 23.33 -13.53 22.33
CA PRO A 223 24.65 -13.01 22.69
C PRO A 223 24.59 -11.64 23.40
N GLN A 224 23.48 -10.92 23.29
CA GLN A 224 23.26 -9.63 23.94
C GLN A 224 22.96 -9.71 25.44
N LEU A 225 22.78 -10.91 26.00
CA LEU A 225 22.58 -11.09 27.43
C LEU A 225 23.93 -11.12 28.15
N ASN A 226 24.02 -10.47 29.31
CA ASN A 226 25.27 -10.38 30.08
C ASN A 226 25.51 -11.67 30.87
N TYR A 227 26.14 -12.66 30.24
CA TYR A 227 26.59 -13.88 30.90
C TYR A 227 27.89 -13.65 31.67
N THR A 228 28.12 -14.46 32.71
CA THR A 228 29.37 -14.41 33.48
C THR A 228 30.51 -15.24 32.86
N HIS A 229 30.16 -16.25 32.07
CA HIS A 229 31.08 -17.17 31.40
C HIS A 229 31.11 -16.91 29.89
N GLU A 230 32.25 -17.22 29.26
CA GLU A 230 32.39 -17.21 27.81
C GLU A 230 31.58 -18.35 27.16
N TYR A 231 31.19 -18.16 25.90
CA TYR A 231 30.36 -19.12 25.18
C TYR A 231 31.06 -20.48 25.02
N GLU A 232 32.37 -20.45 24.77
CA GLU A 232 33.25 -21.58 24.54
C GLU A 232 33.42 -22.48 25.78
N GLU A 233 33.16 -21.96 26.98
CA GLU A 233 33.24 -22.73 28.23
C GLU A 233 32.03 -23.64 28.44
N ILE A 234 30.93 -23.41 27.72
CA ILE A 234 29.66 -24.08 27.96
C ILE A 234 29.70 -25.52 27.47
N ASP A 235 29.59 -26.48 28.39
CA ASP A 235 29.44 -27.90 28.06
C ASP A 235 28.21 -28.12 27.16
N GLU A 236 28.45 -28.63 25.94
CA GLU A 236 27.43 -28.90 24.93
C GLU A 236 26.33 -29.86 25.40
N ASN A 237 26.62 -30.68 26.42
CA ASN A 237 25.67 -31.62 27.01
C ASN A 237 24.76 -30.98 28.07
N LEU A 238 24.99 -29.74 28.49
CA LEU A 238 24.13 -29.06 29.45
C LEU A 238 22.74 -28.81 28.85
N ARG A 239 21.72 -29.33 29.53
CA ARG A 239 20.32 -29.16 29.15
C ARG A 239 19.48 -28.76 30.33
N PHE A 240 18.41 -28.01 30.07
CA PHE A 240 17.42 -27.69 31.08
C PHE A 240 16.00 -27.74 30.51
N ARG A 241 15.02 -27.97 31.39
CA ARG A 241 13.63 -27.99 30.97
C ARG A 241 13.04 -26.59 30.88
N CYS A 242 12.52 -26.25 29.71
CA CYS A 242 11.89 -24.97 29.41
C CYS A 242 10.47 -25.20 28.86
N CYS A 243 9.49 -24.43 29.31
CA CYS A 243 8.17 -24.42 28.66
C CYS A 243 8.21 -23.65 27.34
N ILE A 244 7.27 -23.95 26.45
CA ILE A 244 7.23 -23.32 25.13
C ILE A 244 7.03 -21.80 25.20
N ASP A 245 6.30 -21.29 26.21
CA ASP A 245 6.11 -19.86 26.42
C ASP A 245 7.39 -19.14 26.83
N CYS A 246 8.20 -19.74 27.70
CA CYS A 246 9.51 -19.18 28.09
C CYS A 246 10.49 -19.24 26.93
N LYS A 247 10.52 -20.33 26.16
CA LYS A 247 11.33 -20.44 24.93
C LYS A 247 10.96 -19.33 23.94
N ASN A 248 9.67 -19.14 23.69
CA ASN A 248 9.19 -18.10 22.78
C ASN A 248 9.47 -16.69 23.31
N SER A 249 9.41 -16.50 24.63
CA SER A 249 9.74 -15.23 25.28
C SER A 249 11.23 -14.90 25.17
N LEU A 250 12.11 -15.88 25.39
CA LEU A 250 13.55 -15.71 25.24
C LEU A 250 13.93 -15.37 23.79
N LEU A 251 13.42 -16.14 22.83
CA LEU A 251 13.77 -16.00 21.42
C LEU A 251 12.93 -14.95 20.68
N PHE A 252 12.14 -14.13 21.38
CA PHE A 252 11.25 -13.17 20.75
C PHE A 252 12.01 -12.15 19.90
N ASP A 253 13.01 -11.48 20.48
CA ASP A 253 13.81 -10.49 19.76
C ASP A 253 14.70 -11.13 18.69
N TRP A 254 15.29 -12.29 18.98
CA TRP A 254 16.08 -13.04 18.00
C TRP A 254 15.25 -13.38 16.76
N LYS A 255 14.01 -13.91 16.93
CA LYS A 255 13.11 -14.20 15.80
C LYS A 255 12.69 -12.94 15.05
N ARG A 256 12.40 -11.86 15.76
CA ARG A 256 12.02 -10.57 15.14
C ARG A 256 13.16 -9.99 14.32
N ASN A 257 14.41 -10.17 14.77
CA ASN A 257 15.59 -9.70 14.05
C ASN A 257 15.97 -10.62 12.87
N LEU A 258 15.58 -11.90 12.87
CA LEU A 258 15.69 -12.70 11.64
C LEU A 258 14.87 -12.08 10.50
N ASP A 259 13.73 -11.47 10.82
CA ASP A 259 12.90 -10.78 9.83
C ASP A 259 13.47 -9.40 9.44
N SER A 260 14.41 -8.81 10.20
CA SER A 260 15.03 -7.52 9.83
C SER A 260 16.00 -7.63 8.66
N ASP A 261 16.53 -8.83 8.39
CA ASP A 261 17.34 -9.11 7.19
C ASP A 261 16.47 -9.26 5.92
N ASN A 262 15.17 -8.98 6.01
CA ASN A 262 14.30 -9.00 4.85
C ASN A 262 14.61 -7.82 3.92
N LYS A 263 15.38 -8.12 2.87
CA LYS A 263 15.78 -7.17 1.81
C LYS A 263 14.61 -6.36 1.24
N VAL A 264 13.40 -6.93 1.16
CA VAL A 264 12.19 -6.20 0.71
C VAL A 264 11.91 -5.02 1.64
N LEU A 265 11.95 -5.25 2.95
CA LEU A 265 11.70 -4.23 3.96
C LEU A 265 12.83 -3.19 4.01
N THR A 266 14.10 -3.64 3.94
CA THR A 266 15.26 -2.73 3.92
C THR A 266 15.19 -1.74 2.76
N MET A 267 14.88 -2.21 1.54
CA MET A 267 14.76 -1.33 0.38
C MET A 267 13.51 -0.44 0.47
N TYR A 268 12.41 -0.94 1.04
CA TYR A 268 11.23 -0.13 1.28
C TYR A 268 11.49 1.00 2.28
N GLU A 269 12.19 0.74 3.37
CA GLU A 269 12.58 1.75 4.36
C GLU A 269 13.49 2.83 3.74
N ALA A 270 14.42 2.44 2.86
CA ALA A 270 15.23 3.40 2.11
C ALA A 270 14.37 4.31 1.21
N MET A 271 13.38 3.75 0.50
CA MET A 271 12.44 4.53 -0.31
C MET A 271 11.55 5.45 0.55
N LEU A 272 11.10 4.98 1.72
CA LEU A 272 10.31 5.78 2.65
C LEU A 272 11.07 6.98 3.20
N LEU A 273 12.39 6.84 3.45
CA LEU A 273 13.22 7.96 3.86
C LEU A 273 13.24 9.07 2.79
N GLN A 274 13.43 8.71 1.51
CA GLN A 274 13.40 9.68 0.42
C GLN A 274 12.01 10.31 0.26
N ARG A 275 10.94 9.49 0.38
CA ARG A 275 9.55 9.97 0.37
C ARG A 275 9.31 11.05 1.43
N GLN A 276 9.74 10.83 2.67
CA GLN A 276 9.61 11.82 3.76
C GLN A 276 10.35 13.12 3.44
N GLN A 277 11.54 13.03 2.83
CA GLN A 277 12.30 14.20 2.41
C GLN A 277 11.59 14.96 1.28
N ILE A 278 11.02 14.28 0.28
CA ILE A 278 10.25 14.92 -0.81
C ILE A 278 9.01 15.61 -0.26
N GLU A 279 8.23 14.94 0.61
CA GLU A 279 7.02 15.50 1.22
C GLU A 279 7.32 16.76 2.04
N LYS A 280 8.52 16.86 2.62
CA LYS A 280 8.99 18.06 3.32
C LYS A 280 9.50 19.16 2.38
N LEU A 281 10.29 18.80 1.36
CA LEU A 281 10.99 19.77 0.50
C LEU A 281 10.10 20.34 -0.61
N MET A 282 9.15 19.57 -1.15
CA MET A 282 8.30 20.00 -2.27
C MET A 282 7.46 21.25 -1.94
N PRO A 283 6.73 21.32 -0.79
CA PRO A 283 5.97 22.52 -0.45
C PRO A 283 6.85 23.73 -0.14
N GLN A 284 8.04 23.50 0.46
CA GLN A 284 9.01 24.56 0.71
C GLN A 284 9.53 25.16 -0.60
N TYR A 285 9.78 24.31 -1.60
CA TYR A 285 10.24 24.75 -2.91
C TYR A 285 9.15 25.55 -3.61
N GLU A 286 7.90 25.08 -3.58
CA GLU A 286 6.76 25.83 -4.14
C GLU A 286 6.60 27.23 -3.53
N GLN A 287 6.83 27.37 -2.21
CA GLN A 287 6.74 28.66 -1.51
C GLN A 287 7.91 29.60 -1.81
N LEU A 288 9.13 29.07 -1.95
CA LEU A 288 10.36 29.84 -2.12
C LEU A 288 10.83 29.92 -3.58
N VAL A 289 10.04 29.44 -4.55
CA VAL A 289 10.44 29.40 -5.96
C VAL A 289 10.71 30.82 -6.46
N GLY A 290 11.96 31.09 -6.85
CA GLY A 290 12.49 32.46 -6.97
C GLY A 290 13.95 32.50 -7.45
N ASP A 291 14.41 33.70 -7.84
CA ASP A 291 15.79 33.97 -8.27
C ASP A 291 16.59 34.35 -7.03
N ASN A 292 16.70 33.40 -6.10
CA ASN A 292 17.51 33.55 -4.90
C ASN A 292 18.31 32.27 -4.62
N ASP A 293 19.38 32.43 -3.83
CA ASP A 293 20.30 31.34 -3.50
C ASP A 293 19.60 30.22 -2.72
N ASP A 294 18.66 30.56 -1.84
CA ASP A 294 17.90 29.59 -1.05
C ASP A 294 17.00 28.69 -1.91
N SER A 295 16.35 29.25 -2.93
CA SER A 295 15.56 28.52 -3.93
C SER A 295 16.44 27.58 -4.75
N SER A 296 17.62 28.05 -5.17
CA SER A 296 18.58 27.22 -5.91
C SER A 296 19.11 26.05 -5.07
N LYS A 297 19.44 26.29 -3.80
CA LYS A 297 19.86 25.23 -2.85
C LYS A 297 18.73 24.22 -2.62
N LEU A 298 17.50 24.70 -2.44
CA LEU A 298 16.34 23.85 -2.20
C LEU A 298 15.99 23.01 -3.43
N ARG A 299 16.04 23.61 -4.63
CA ARG A 299 15.90 22.91 -5.91
C ARG A 299 16.94 21.80 -6.04
N ASN A 300 18.22 22.10 -5.80
CA ASN A 300 19.29 21.10 -5.92
C ASN A 300 19.10 19.94 -4.94
N LYS A 301 18.67 20.22 -3.69
CA LYS A 301 18.32 19.17 -2.72
C LYS A 301 17.14 18.33 -3.19
N LEU A 302 16.07 18.96 -3.64
CA LEU A 302 14.87 18.26 -4.11
C LEU A 302 15.16 17.37 -5.34
N VAL A 303 15.92 17.88 -6.31
CA VAL A 303 16.36 17.10 -7.48
C VAL A 303 17.20 15.90 -7.06
N HIS A 304 18.13 16.08 -6.11
CA HIS A 304 18.94 14.97 -5.60
C HIS A 304 18.06 13.89 -4.96
N VAL A 305 17.16 14.25 -4.05
CA VAL A 305 16.27 13.28 -3.37
C VAL A 305 15.32 12.58 -4.34
N LEU A 306 14.78 13.29 -5.34
CA LEU A 306 13.98 12.68 -6.41
C LEU A 306 14.80 11.66 -7.22
N LYS A 307 16.07 11.98 -7.52
CA LYS A 307 16.96 11.07 -8.24
C LYS A 307 17.34 9.84 -7.42
N GLU A 308 17.61 10.01 -6.12
CA GLU A 308 17.87 8.89 -5.21
C GLU A 308 16.65 7.96 -5.11
N LEU A 309 15.43 8.52 -5.01
CA LEU A 309 14.22 7.71 -5.02
C LEU A 309 14.05 6.94 -6.33
N GLU A 310 14.30 7.59 -7.47
CA GLU A 310 14.27 6.95 -8.79
C GLU A 310 15.23 5.75 -8.86
N ILE A 311 16.48 5.93 -8.41
CA ILE A 311 17.49 4.86 -8.36
C ILE A 311 17.00 3.70 -7.48
N LEU A 312 16.46 3.98 -6.29
CA LEU A 312 15.94 2.96 -5.39
C LEU A 312 14.76 2.18 -6.00
N VAL A 313 13.86 2.85 -6.72
CA VAL A 313 12.73 2.21 -7.41
C VAL A 313 13.23 1.26 -8.51
N PHE A 314 14.24 1.67 -9.27
CA PHE A 314 14.86 0.81 -10.29
C PHE A 314 15.57 -0.40 -9.67
N GLN A 315 16.37 -0.19 -8.64
CA GLN A 315 17.03 -1.27 -7.90
C GLN A 315 16.02 -2.24 -7.32
N PHE A 316 14.90 -1.74 -6.75
CA PHE A 316 13.85 -2.58 -6.18
C PHE A 316 13.21 -3.47 -7.25
N ARG A 317 12.95 -2.90 -8.44
CA ARG A 317 12.43 -3.68 -9.56
C ARG A 317 13.41 -4.76 -9.99
N ASP A 318 14.67 -4.40 -10.24
CA ASP A 318 15.67 -5.33 -10.76
C ASP A 318 15.98 -6.45 -9.76
N GLU A 319 15.88 -6.16 -8.46
CA GLU A 319 16.05 -7.14 -7.40
C GLU A 319 14.89 -8.14 -7.34
N PHE A 320 13.63 -7.66 -7.34
CA PHE A 320 12.49 -8.51 -6.99
C PHE A 320 11.65 -8.99 -8.17
N PHE A 321 11.91 -8.48 -9.37
CA PHE A 321 11.18 -8.87 -10.57
C PHE A 321 12.10 -9.50 -11.62
N THR A 322 11.52 -10.35 -12.46
CA THR A 322 12.15 -10.91 -13.65
C THR A 322 11.19 -10.84 -14.83
N ARG A 323 11.72 -10.95 -16.05
CA ARG A 323 10.90 -11.03 -17.26
C ARG A 323 10.63 -12.50 -17.60
N ASP A 324 9.35 -12.85 -17.72
CA ASP A 324 8.88 -14.12 -18.28
C ASP A 324 7.91 -13.83 -19.42
N ASN A 325 8.25 -14.25 -20.65
CA ASN A 325 7.39 -14.12 -21.84
C ASN A 325 6.75 -12.71 -21.97
N GLU A 326 7.59 -11.66 -21.96
CA GLU A 326 7.20 -10.24 -22.01
C GLU A 326 6.42 -9.71 -20.79
N ARG A 327 6.22 -10.52 -19.75
CA ARG A 327 5.58 -10.09 -18.50
C ARG A 327 6.62 -9.89 -17.43
N ILE A 328 6.39 -8.88 -16.60
CA ILE A 328 7.15 -8.68 -15.37
C ILE A 328 6.48 -9.54 -14.30
N VAL A 329 7.22 -10.51 -13.78
CA VAL A 329 6.76 -11.42 -12.71
C VAL A 329 7.72 -11.35 -11.53
N ILE A 330 7.27 -11.78 -10.36
CA ILE A 330 8.11 -11.84 -9.15
C ILE A 330 9.23 -12.87 -9.35
N ARG A 331 10.43 -12.52 -8.91
CA ARG A 331 11.60 -13.39 -8.94
C ARG A 331 11.39 -14.63 -8.06
N ILE A 332 11.86 -15.77 -8.55
CA ILE A 332 11.84 -17.04 -7.82
C ILE A 332 12.55 -16.90 -6.46
N GLY A 333 11.91 -17.38 -5.40
CA GLY A 333 12.33 -17.22 -4.00
C GLY A 333 11.58 -16.10 -3.25
N TYR A 334 10.86 -15.23 -3.95
CA TYR A 334 10.09 -14.12 -3.37
C TYR A 334 8.57 -14.26 -3.56
N GLU A 335 8.08 -15.39 -4.06
CA GLU A 335 6.65 -15.62 -4.36
C GLU A 335 5.76 -15.42 -3.14
N GLN A 336 6.24 -15.81 -1.95
CA GLN A 336 5.53 -15.59 -0.68
C GLN A 336 5.30 -14.11 -0.34
N TYR A 337 6.04 -13.20 -0.97
CA TYR A 337 5.96 -11.75 -0.78
C TYR A 337 5.33 -11.02 -1.97
N GLU A 338 4.83 -11.73 -2.99
CA GLU A 338 4.31 -11.16 -4.25
C GLU A 338 3.43 -9.92 -4.04
N LYS A 339 2.38 -10.05 -3.23
CA LYS A 339 1.43 -8.95 -3.00
C LYS A 339 2.10 -7.73 -2.39
N VAL A 340 3.03 -7.92 -1.46
CA VAL A 340 3.70 -6.82 -0.76
C VAL A 340 4.68 -6.13 -1.69
N ILE A 341 5.49 -6.89 -2.43
CA ILE A 341 6.46 -6.36 -3.39
C ILE A 341 5.77 -5.56 -4.48
N THR A 342 4.71 -6.12 -5.09
CA THR A 342 3.95 -5.45 -6.15
C THR A 342 3.32 -4.14 -5.67
N ASN A 343 2.72 -4.13 -4.47
CA ASN A 343 2.11 -2.92 -3.91
C ASN A 343 3.15 -1.85 -3.56
N ILE A 344 4.31 -2.24 -3.01
CA ILE A 344 5.42 -1.32 -2.72
C ILE A 344 5.89 -0.67 -4.02
N TYR A 345 6.19 -1.48 -5.04
CA TYR A 345 6.71 -0.98 -6.30
C TYR A 345 5.73 -0.01 -6.98
N GLN A 346 4.46 -0.39 -7.09
CA GLN A 346 3.42 0.46 -7.69
C GLN A 346 3.22 1.75 -6.89
N GLY A 347 3.10 1.65 -5.56
CA GLY A 347 2.86 2.82 -4.72
C GLY A 347 4.00 3.83 -4.78
N VAL A 348 5.25 3.37 -4.76
CA VAL A 348 6.41 4.27 -4.85
C VAL A 348 6.60 4.81 -6.27
N ALA A 349 6.36 4.01 -7.31
CA ALA A 349 6.46 4.46 -8.71
C ALA A 349 5.44 5.56 -9.03
N VAL A 350 4.18 5.40 -8.58
CA VAL A 350 3.13 6.44 -8.72
C VAL A 350 3.52 7.70 -7.95
N PHE A 351 3.96 7.55 -6.69
CA PHE A 351 4.42 8.69 -5.90
C PHE A 351 5.57 9.45 -6.58
N LEU A 352 6.55 8.74 -7.13
CA LEU A 352 7.67 9.36 -7.85
C LEU A 352 7.17 10.13 -9.07
N GLN A 353 6.30 9.53 -9.89
CA GLN A 353 5.74 10.16 -11.09
C GLN A 353 4.98 11.46 -10.75
N ASP A 354 4.10 11.41 -9.76
CA ASP A 354 3.31 12.56 -9.32
C ASP A 354 4.22 13.71 -8.87
N ASN A 355 5.30 13.39 -8.15
CA ASN A 355 6.20 14.41 -7.63
C ASN A 355 7.17 14.95 -8.70
N LEU A 356 7.57 14.14 -9.70
CA LEU A 356 8.28 14.63 -10.88
C LEU A 356 7.42 15.60 -11.69
N LEU A 357 6.14 15.29 -11.88
CA LEU A 357 5.19 16.18 -12.56
C LEU A 357 4.97 17.48 -11.80
N LYS A 358 4.73 17.41 -10.48
CA LYS A 358 4.59 18.59 -9.61
C LYS A 358 5.84 19.48 -9.66
N TYR A 359 7.03 18.87 -9.56
CA TYR A 359 8.29 19.60 -9.66
C TYR A 359 8.44 20.35 -11.00
N LYS A 360 8.10 19.68 -12.12
CA LYS A 360 8.11 20.29 -13.45
C LYS A 360 7.13 21.48 -13.53
N GLN A 361 5.90 21.31 -13.04
CA GLN A 361 4.89 22.37 -13.02
C GLN A 361 5.31 23.59 -12.19
N ILE A 362 5.90 23.38 -11.00
CA ILE A 362 6.40 24.48 -10.16
C ILE A 362 7.50 25.25 -10.89
N THR A 363 8.42 24.52 -11.53
CA THR A 363 9.56 25.12 -12.24
C THR A 363 9.12 25.88 -13.49
N GLU A 364 8.15 25.36 -14.25
CA GLU A 364 7.59 26.03 -15.44
C GLU A 364 6.83 27.31 -15.08
N LYS A 365 5.99 27.27 -14.04
CA LYS A 365 5.28 28.46 -13.53
C LYS A 365 6.26 29.58 -13.13
N TYR A 366 7.46 29.23 -12.69
CA TYR A 366 8.49 30.20 -12.34
C TYR A 366 9.21 30.78 -13.55
N LYS A 367 9.60 29.94 -14.53
CA LYS A 367 10.20 30.42 -15.79
C LYS A 367 9.31 31.42 -16.52
N GLN A 368 7.99 31.15 -16.56
CA GLN A 368 7.01 32.07 -17.15
C GLN A 368 6.89 33.41 -16.41
N LYS A 369 7.20 33.46 -15.10
CA LYS A 369 7.19 34.71 -14.31
C LYS A 369 8.49 35.51 -14.47
N THR A 370 9.59 34.88 -14.85
CA THR A 370 10.92 35.51 -14.98
C THR A 370 11.23 35.96 -16.41
N GLU A 371 10.67 35.30 -17.42
CA GLU A 371 10.85 35.72 -18.82
C GLU A 371 10.02 36.97 -19.14
N ILE A 372 10.66 38.14 -19.05
CA ILE A 372 10.22 39.36 -19.76
C ILE A 372 10.23 39.03 -21.27
N PRO A 373 9.23 39.47 -22.07
CA PRO A 373 9.01 38.95 -23.41
C PRO A 373 10.23 39.16 -24.30
N ARG A 374 10.93 38.08 -24.64
CA ARG A 374 11.88 38.07 -25.75
C ARG A 374 11.21 37.42 -26.94
N THR A 375 11.36 38.09 -28.08
CA THR A 375 10.84 37.68 -29.38
C THR A 375 11.35 36.31 -29.80
N PRO A 376 10.55 35.54 -30.54
CA PRO A 376 10.74 34.12 -30.70
C PRO A 376 11.92 33.85 -31.64
N SER A 377 12.92 33.15 -31.12
CA SER A 377 13.72 32.25 -31.94
C SER A 377 13.67 30.88 -31.26
N PRO A 378 13.41 29.78 -31.99
CA PRO A 378 13.22 28.47 -31.39
C PRO A 378 14.55 28.03 -30.74
N PRO A 379 14.58 27.79 -29.42
CA PRO A 379 15.81 27.37 -28.75
C PRO A 379 16.15 25.94 -29.20
N ARG A 380 17.35 25.76 -29.74
CA ARG A 380 17.95 24.42 -29.90
C ARG A 380 18.16 23.85 -28.49
N LEU A 381 17.60 22.66 -28.21
CA LEU A 381 17.78 21.98 -26.92
C LEU A 381 19.28 21.83 -26.60
N THR A 382 19.66 22.12 -25.36
CA THR A 382 21.02 21.87 -24.87
C THR A 382 21.28 20.37 -24.75
N LYS A 383 22.54 19.92 -24.80
CA LYS A 383 22.90 18.50 -24.59
C LYS A 383 22.37 17.93 -23.28
N LYS A 384 22.27 18.77 -22.23
CA LYS A 384 21.73 18.38 -20.94
C LYS A 384 20.22 18.16 -21.01
N GLU A 385 19.48 19.08 -21.63
CA GLU A 385 18.03 18.94 -21.83
C GLU A 385 17.69 17.72 -22.69
N ILE A 386 18.44 17.47 -23.77
CA ILE A 386 18.28 16.26 -24.60
C ILE A 386 18.46 15.00 -23.73
N ARG A 387 19.50 14.96 -22.87
CA ARG A 387 19.74 13.82 -21.99
C ARG A 387 18.62 13.63 -20.96
N GLU A 388 18.20 14.69 -20.29
CA GLU A 388 17.11 14.65 -19.30
C GLU A 388 15.79 14.22 -19.94
N MET A 389 15.50 14.69 -21.15
CA MET A 389 14.31 14.30 -21.91
C MET A 389 14.37 12.84 -22.39
N ARG A 390 15.53 12.33 -22.81
CA ARG A 390 15.72 10.91 -23.14
C ARG A 390 15.52 10.02 -21.92
N GLU A 391 16.08 10.41 -20.78
CA GLU A 391 15.88 9.71 -19.50
C GLU A 391 14.39 9.72 -19.11
N GLN A 392 13.72 10.86 -19.21
CA GLN A 392 12.27 10.97 -18.97
C GLN A 392 11.47 10.07 -19.93
N LEU A 393 11.79 10.08 -21.23
CA LEU A 393 11.15 9.24 -22.23
C LEU A 393 11.32 7.75 -21.94
N MET A 394 12.50 7.34 -21.46
CA MET A 394 12.78 5.96 -21.04
C MET A 394 11.89 5.56 -19.85
N VAL A 395 11.80 6.40 -18.81
CA VAL A 395 10.96 6.16 -17.62
C VAL A 395 9.48 6.05 -18.01
N MET A 396 8.98 6.97 -18.83
CA MET A 396 7.57 6.97 -19.26
C MET A 396 7.22 5.72 -20.08
N ASN A 397 8.11 5.30 -20.99
CA ASN A 397 7.94 4.06 -21.76
C ASN A 397 7.92 2.82 -20.86
N GLU A 398 8.74 2.80 -19.81
CA GLU A 398 8.76 1.71 -18.85
C GLU A 398 7.52 1.66 -17.96
N GLN A 399 7.04 2.81 -17.47
CA GLN A 399 5.77 2.91 -16.76
C GLN A 399 4.60 2.45 -17.62
N LYS A 400 4.59 2.84 -18.90
CA LYS A 400 3.58 2.38 -19.85
C LYS A 400 3.59 0.87 -19.95
N PHE A 401 4.77 0.24 -20.04
CA PHE A 401 4.90 -1.21 -20.09
C PHE A 401 4.36 -1.90 -18.83
N LEU A 402 4.62 -1.33 -17.64
CA LEU A 402 4.11 -1.85 -16.36
C LEU A 402 2.60 -1.77 -16.27
N VAL A 403 2.04 -0.61 -16.60
CA VAL A 403 0.60 -0.38 -16.60
C VAL A 403 -0.08 -1.29 -17.63
N GLU A 404 0.52 -1.49 -18.81
CA GLU A 404 0.05 -2.46 -19.81
C GLU A 404 0.04 -3.89 -19.29
N ASN A 405 1.07 -4.30 -18.53
CA ASN A 405 1.11 -5.62 -17.92
C ASN A 405 0.08 -5.78 -16.79
N LEU A 406 -0.10 -4.75 -15.96
CA LEU A 406 -1.17 -4.70 -14.96
C LEU A 406 -2.56 -4.82 -15.58
N ILE A 407 -2.82 -4.09 -16.68
CA ILE A 407 -4.05 -4.20 -17.45
C ILE A 407 -4.25 -5.64 -17.93
N LYS A 408 -3.22 -6.29 -18.48
CA LYS A 408 -3.28 -7.69 -18.92
C LYS A 408 -3.61 -8.63 -17.75
N GLU A 409 -2.99 -8.45 -16.59
CA GLU A 409 -3.23 -9.26 -15.39
C GLU A 409 -4.64 -9.08 -14.85
N TYR A 410 -5.10 -7.84 -14.72
CA TYR A 410 -6.42 -7.49 -14.21
C TYR A 410 -7.51 -8.00 -15.15
N THR A 411 -7.28 -7.92 -16.46
CA THR A 411 -8.15 -8.52 -17.48
C THR A 411 -8.21 -10.04 -17.32
N LYS A 412 -7.06 -10.72 -17.14
CA LYS A 412 -7.01 -12.18 -16.91
C LYS A 412 -7.71 -12.58 -15.61
N ALA A 413 -7.54 -11.79 -14.55
CA ALA A 413 -8.17 -11.98 -13.24
C ALA A 413 -9.64 -11.53 -13.20
N ARG A 414 -10.18 -10.94 -14.29
CA ARG A 414 -11.53 -10.37 -14.38
C ARG A 414 -11.82 -9.28 -13.34
N ARG A 415 -10.79 -8.54 -12.92
CA ARG A 415 -10.87 -7.36 -12.05
C ARG A 415 -11.09 -6.11 -12.91
N PHE A 416 -12.31 -5.98 -13.44
CA PHE A 416 -12.65 -4.93 -14.41
C PHE A 416 -12.89 -3.55 -13.80
N ASP A 417 -13.21 -3.51 -12.51
CA ASP A 417 -13.44 -2.30 -11.73
C ASP A 417 -12.20 -1.41 -11.62
N GLU A 418 -11.02 -2.01 -11.49
CA GLU A 418 -9.75 -1.27 -11.43
C GLU A 418 -9.12 -1.04 -12.83
N LEU A 419 -9.70 -1.61 -13.89
CA LEU A 419 -9.15 -1.53 -15.25
C LEU A 419 -9.26 -0.12 -15.84
N ASP A 420 -10.35 0.59 -15.55
CA ASP A 420 -10.60 1.94 -16.07
C ASP A 420 -9.51 2.93 -15.62
N SER A 421 -9.12 2.87 -14.34
CA SER A 421 -8.03 3.69 -13.79
C SER A 421 -6.68 3.37 -14.43
N LEU A 422 -6.40 2.08 -14.68
CA LEU A 422 -5.16 1.68 -15.36
C LEU A 422 -5.14 2.13 -16.82
N ILE A 423 -6.27 2.05 -17.54
CA ILE A 423 -6.38 2.52 -18.93
C ILE A 423 -6.20 4.04 -19.01
N ALA A 424 -6.77 4.81 -18.07
CA ALA A 424 -6.57 6.25 -17.99
C ALA A 424 -5.09 6.59 -17.79
N ASN A 425 -4.43 5.95 -16.82
CA ASN A 425 -3.00 6.11 -16.56
C ASN A 425 -2.16 5.77 -17.81
N LYS A 426 -2.47 4.68 -18.52
CA LYS A 426 -1.82 4.33 -19.79
C LYS A 426 -1.97 5.43 -20.85
N ASN A 427 -3.13 6.07 -20.96
CA ASN A 427 -3.35 7.13 -21.94
C ASN A 427 -2.55 8.39 -21.61
N GLU A 428 -2.51 8.80 -20.33
CA GLU A 428 -1.69 9.92 -19.88
C GLU A 428 -0.18 9.68 -20.13
N LEU A 429 0.27 8.45 -19.91
CA LEU A 429 1.63 8.03 -20.24
C LEU A 429 1.90 8.13 -21.75
N ASN A 430 0.97 7.69 -22.61
CA ASN A 430 1.09 7.83 -24.07
C ASN A 430 1.14 9.30 -24.52
N GLU A 431 0.28 10.16 -23.98
CA GLU A 431 0.28 11.59 -24.30
C GLU A 431 1.59 12.26 -23.87
N THR A 432 2.12 11.86 -22.71
CA THR A 432 3.41 12.35 -22.22
C THR A 432 4.58 11.85 -23.08
N ILE A 433 4.57 10.58 -23.49
CA ILE A 433 5.57 10.00 -24.41
C ILE A 433 5.54 10.74 -25.75
N ALA A 434 4.35 10.90 -26.36
CA ALA A 434 4.22 11.57 -27.66
C ALA A 434 4.69 13.04 -27.60
N ARG A 435 4.39 13.75 -26.50
CA ARG A 435 4.91 15.10 -26.27
C ARG A 435 6.44 15.12 -26.16
N LEU A 436 7.03 14.20 -25.39
CA LEU A 436 8.48 14.10 -25.24
C LEU A 436 9.17 13.77 -26.57
N GLU A 437 8.60 12.85 -27.36
CA GLU A 437 9.10 12.50 -28.69
C GLU A 437 9.02 13.69 -29.65
N SER A 438 7.91 14.44 -29.62
CA SER A 438 7.73 15.66 -30.41
C SER A 438 8.70 16.78 -30.02
N GLU A 439 8.93 16.98 -28.72
CA GLU A 439 9.88 17.98 -28.21
C GLU A 439 11.34 17.57 -28.47
N LEU A 440 11.67 16.28 -28.44
CA LEU A 440 13.00 15.76 -28.81
C LEU A 440 13.27 15.84 -30.31
N GLY A 441 12.25 15.65 -31.15
CA GLY A 441 12.38 15.65 -32.61
C GLY A 441 13.45 14.67 -33.09
N GLU A 442 14.43 15.17 -33.85
CA GLU A 442 15.57 14.38 -34.36
C GLU A 442 16.50 13.85 -33.25
N PHE A 443 16.44 14.41 -32.04
CA PHE A 443 17.25 13.98 -30.90
C PHE A 443 16.61 12.84 -30.11
N GLY A 444 15.47 12.29 -30.55
CA GLY A 444 14.78 11.18 -29.87
C GLY A 444 15.54 9.85 -29.91
N PHE A 445 16.44 9.66 -30.89
CA PHE A 445 17.18 8.42 -31.13
C PHE A 445 18.67 8.54 -30.79
#